data_AF-A0A7C4UNA2-F1
#
_entry.id   AF-A0A7C4UNA2-F1
#
_cell.length_a   1.000
_cell.length_b   1.000
_cell.length_c   1.000
_cell.angle_alpha   90.00
_cell.angle_beta   90.00
_cell.angle_gamma   90.00
#
_symmetry.space_group_name_H-M   'P 1'
#
loop_
_entity.id
_entity.type
_entity.pdbx_description
1 polymer ?
#
loop_
_entity_poly.entity_id
_entity_poly.type
_entity_poly.pdbx_seq_one_letter_code
_entity_poly.pdbx_strand_id
1 'polypeptide(L)' 'MDPDRALLPRTKSFAVRVIRLVDALPEKRSADVIGRQLLRSATSVGANYRAAC' A
#
# COMPACT_ATOMS: atom_id res chain seq x y z
N MET A 1 -6.22 -14.41 -19.47
CA MET A 1 -5.81 -13.43 -18.45
C MET A 1 -5.76 -12.10 -19.14
N ASP A 2 -6.59 -11.14 -18.70
CA ASP A 2 -6.55 -9.77 -19.20
C ASP A 2 -5.26 -9.11 -18.68
N PRO A 3 -4.27 -8.81 -19.55
CA PRO A 3 -3.00 -8.21 -19.14
C PRO A 3 -3.23 -6.86 -18.42
N ASP A 4 -4.29 -6.13 -18.77
CA ASP A 4 -4.63 -4.83 -18.20
C ASP A 4 -5.19 -4.93 -16.79
N ARG A 5 -5.47 -6.15 -16.28
CA ARG A 5 -5.94 -6.38 -14.91
C ARG A 5 -4.92 -7.07 -14.03
N ALA A 6 -3.73 -7.39 -14.56
CA ALA A 6 -2.67 -8.08 -13.83
C ALA A 6 -2.14 -7.29 -12.61
N LEU A 7 -2.29 -5.96 -12.60
CA LEU A 7 -1.84 -5.11 -11.49
C LEU A 7 -2.85 -5.03 -10.34
N LEU A 8 -4.13 -5.39 -10.52
CA LEU A 8 -5.12 -5.41 -9.43
C LEU A 8 -4.70 -6.30 -8.23
N PRO A 9 -4.33 -7.58 -8.42
CA PRO A 9 -3.86 -8.41 -7.31
C PRO A 9 -2.53 -7.92 -6.74
N ARG A 10 -1.65 -7.36 -7.57
CA ARG A 10 -0.32 -6.88 -7.16
C ARG A 10 -0.41 -5.63 -6.28
N THR A 11 -1.26 -4.67 -6.63
CA THR A 11 -1.49 -3.44 -5.84
C THR A 11 -2.16 -3.73 -4.51
N LYS A 12 -3.10 -4.69 -4.46
CA LYS A 12 -3.67 -5.17 -3.19
C LYS A 12 -2.61 -5.83 -2.31
N SER A 13 -1.81 -6.74 -2.87
CA SER A 13 -0.73 -7.41 -2.13
C SER A 13 0.29 -6.40 -1.60
N PHE A 14 0.66 -5.42 -2.42
CA PHE A 14 1.56 -4.33 -2.03
C PHE A 14 1.06 -3.57 -0.79
N ALA A 15 -0.21 -3.14 -0.78
CA ALA A 15 -0.79 -2.44 0.36
C ALA A 15 -0.76 -3.29 1.65
N VAL A 16 -1.10 -4.58 1.57
CA VAL A 16 -1.05 -5.50 2.72
C VAL A 16 0.36 -5.65 3.28
N ARG A 17 1.39 -5.72 2.41
CA ARG A 17 2.78 -5.78 2.87
C ARG A 17 3.22 -4.49 3.55
N VAL A 18 2.78 -3.33 3.06
CA VAL A 18 3.10 -2.04 3.69
C VAL A 18 2.45 -1.94 5.08
N ILE A 19 1.21 -2.40 5.25
CA ILE A 19 0.57 -2.48 6.57
C ILE A 19 1.44 -3.31 7.52
N ARG A 20 1.81 -4.54 7.12
CA ARG A 20 2.68 -5.41 7.93
C ARG A 20 4.05 -4.80 8.23
N LEU A 21 4.61 -4.02 7.30
CA LEU A 21 5.87 -3.30 7.52
C LEU A 21 5.69 -2.23 8.61
N VAL A 22 4.63 -1.43 8.54
CA VAL A 22 4.36 -0.37 9.53
C VAL A 22 4.08 -0.98 10.90
N ASP A 23 3.33 -2.08 10.97
CA ASP A 23 3.06 -2.80 12.22
C ASP A 23 4.34 -3.36 12.88
N ALA A 24 5.39 -3.61 12.10
CA ALA A 24 6.67 -4.13 12.58
C ALA A 24 7.66 -3.02 13.00
N LEU A 25 7.32 -1.74 12.81
CA LEU A 25 8.20 -0.64 13.20
C LEU A 25 8.24 -0.49 14.73
N PRO A 26 9.39 -0.08 15.30
CA PRO A 26 9.48 0.20 16.74
C PRO A 26 8.60 1.40 17.12
N GLU A 27 8.10 1.40 18.35
CA GLU A 27 7.31 2.50 18.91
C GLU A 27 8.14 3.78 19.07
N LYS A 28 8.27 4.52 17.97
CA LYS A 28 8.99 5.79 17.89
C LYS A 28 8.13 6.80 17.15
N ARG A 29 8.19 8.06 17.58
CA ARG A 29 7.47 9.16 16.92
C ARG A 29 7.83 9.28 15.43
N SER A 30 9.10 9.07 15.07
CA SER A 30 9.54 9.06 13.67
C SER A 30 8.92 7.91 12.87
N ALA A 31 8.79 6.73 13.47
CA ALA A 31 8.14 5.58 12.86
C ALA A 31 6.63 5.79 12.67
N ASP A 32 5.93 6.40 13.63
CA ASP A 32 4.50 6.74 13.48
C ASP A 32 4.26 7.74 12.34
N VAL A 33 5.06 8.81 12.28
CA VAL A 33 4.94 9.83 11.21
C VAL A 33 5.15 9.22 9.84
N ILE A 34 6.23 8.46 9.65
CA ILE A 34 6.56 7.82 8.37
C ILE A 34 5.54 6.71 8.06
N GLY A 35 5.15 5.92 9.06
CA GLY A 35 4.16 4.85 8.92
C GLY A 35 2.82 5.35 8.40
N ARG A 36 2.30 6.45 8.96
CA ARG A 36 1.07 7.10 8.46
C ARG A 36 1.19 7.55 7.01
N GLN A 37 2.33 8.13 6.62
CA GLN A 37 2.57 8.53 5.23
C GLN A 37 2.60 7.33 4.28
N LEU A 38 3.30 6.25 4.68
CA LEU A 38 3.39 5.01 3.91
C LEU A 38 2.04 4.31 3.74
N LEU A 39 1.24 4.21 4.80
CA LEU A 39 -0.09 3.60 4.73
C LEU A 39 -0.99 4.33 3.70
N ARG A 40 -0.97 5.66 3.72
CA ARG A 40 -1.78 6.49 2.82
C ARG A 40 -1.31 6.38 1.37
N SER A 41 0.00 6.44 1.14
CA SER A 41 0.55 6.35 -0.22
C SER A 41 0.42 4.95 -0.81
N ALA A 42 0.59 3.89 -0.02
CA ALA A 42 0.54 2.53 -0.54
C ALA A 42 -0.88 2.07 -0.90
N THR A 43 -1.88 2.46 -0.09
CA THR A 43 -3.29 2.14 -0.36
C THR A 43 -3.84 2.94 -1.54
N SER A 44 -3.33 4.16 -1.78
CA SER A 44 -3.77 4.98 -2.92
C SER A 44 -3.37 4.39 -4.27
N VAL A 45 -2.30 3.60 -4.37
CA VAL A 45 -1.89 2.97 -5.64
C VAL A 45 -2.98 2.06 -6.19
N GLY A 46 -3.54 1.18 -5.35
CA GLY A 46 -4.62 0.28 -5.76
C GLY A 46 -5.92 1.02 -6.07
N ALA A 47 -6.22 2.09 -5.33
CA ALA A 47 -7.39 2.93 -5.57
C ALA A 47 -7.28 3.67 -6.92
N ASN A 48 -6.14 4.30 -7.19
CA ASN A 48 -5.89 5.01 -8.45
C ASN A 48 -5.88 4.05 -9.65
N TYR A 49 -5.28 2.86 -9.48
CA TYR A 49 -5.32 1.85 -10.54
C TYR A 49 -6.74 1.43 -10.91
N ARG A 50 -7.60 1.20 -9.91
CA ARG A 50 -9.02 0.88 -10.13
C ARG A 50 -9.83 2.03 -10.71
N ALA A 51 -9.42 3.27 -10.50
CA ALA A 51 -10.11 4.43 -11.05
C ALA A 51 -9.77 4.67 -12.54
N ALA A 52 -8.60 4.18 -12.98
CA ALA A 52 -8.12 4.33 -14.35
C ALA A 52 -8.51 3.17 -15.29
N CYS A 53 -8.85 2.01 -14.75
CA CYS A 53 -9.28 0.81 -15.48
C CYS A 53 -10.80 0.63 -15.47
#